data_AF-A0AAX2TQQ2-F1
#
_entry.id   AF-A0AAX2TQQ2-F1
#
_cell.length_a   1.000
_cell.length_b   1.000
_cell.length_c   1.000
_cell.angle_alpha   90.00
_cell.angle_beta   90.00
_cell.angle_gamma   90.00
#
_symmetry.space_group_name_H-M   'P 1'
#
loop_
_entity.id
_entity.type
_entity.pdbx_description
1 polymer ?
#
loop_
_entity_poly.entity_id
_entity_poly.type
_entity_poly.pdbx_seq_one_letter_code
_entity_poly.pdbx_strand_id
1 'polypeptide(L)'
;MAGRQHFCRRGIPPSDIKGKYVQSVTVANGVVTAEMKSDGVNKEIKGKKLSLWGRRENGSVKWFCGQPVKRDANNANNDAVTDDTTGNGNEKIETKHLPSTCRDESSAVCIETPPTAFYKNTQTVIPTKAGIQNAKSKETVLPDKFPH
;
A
#
# COMPACT_ATOMS: atom_id res chain seq x y z
N MET A 1 25.91 -17.50 -41.58
CA MET A 1 26.25 -17.33 -40.15
C MET A 1 25.18 -16.45 -39.51
N ALA A 2 24.14 -17.05 -38.92
CA ALA A 2 23.08 -16.31 -38.22
C ALA A 2 23.55 -16.04 -36.79
N GLY A 3 23.98 -14.81 -36.51
CA GLY A 3 24.34 -14.36 -35.17
C GLY A 3 23.11 -14.40 -34.27
N ARG A 4 23.01 -15.47 -33.47
CA ARG A 4 21.99 -15.63 -32.42
C ARG A 4 22.36 -14.68 -31.29
N GLN A 5 21.95 -13.43 -31.42
CA GLN A 5 22.18 -12.39 -30.42
C GLN A 5 21.40 -12.78 -29.17
N HIS A 6 22.12 -13.29 -28.18
CA HIS A 6 21.65 -13.42 -26.81
C HIS A 6 21.37 -12.00 -26.28
N PHE A 7 20.16 -11.50 -26.53
CA PHE A 7 19.59 -10.40 -25.78
C PHE A 7 19.38 -10.89 -24.34
N CYS A 8 20.41 -10.79 -23.51
CA CYS A 8 20.20 -10.57 -22.09
C CYS A 8 19.26 -9.37 -22.02
N ARG A 9 17.99 -9.61 -21.66
CA ARG A 9 16.93 -8.61 -21.66
C ARG A 9 17.34 -7.46 -20.76
N ARG A 10 17.94 -6.42 -21.34
CA ARG A 10 18.20 -5.14 -20.69
C ARG A 10 16.84 -4.66 -20.21
N GLY A 11 16.64 -4.61 -18.90
CA GLY A 11 15.35 -4.27 -18.30
C GLY A 11 14.82 -2.97 -18.90
N ILE A 12 13.50 -2.91 -19.11
CA ILE A 12 12.85 -1.70 -19.61
C ILE A 12 13.03 -0.61 -18.54
N PRO A 13 13.56 0.57 -18.88
CA PRO A 13 13.71 1.64 -17.89
C PRO A 13 12.31 2.12 -17.44
N PRO A 14 12.12 2.47 -16.16
CA PRO A 14 10.79 2.82 -15.63
C PRO A 14 10.07 3.95 -16.39
N SER A 15 10.81 4.93 -16.90
CA SER A 15 10.28 6.04 -17.70
C SER A 15 9.67 5.60 -19.04
N ASP A 16 10.06 4.43 -19.54
CA ASP A 16 9.52 3.83 -20.78
C ASP A 16 8.29 2.95 -20.50
N ILE A 17 7.95 2.72 -19.22
CA ILE A 17 6.73 2.04 -18.80
C ILE A 17 5.55 3.00 -18.94
N LYS A 18 4.90 2.95 -20.09
CA LYS A 18 3.75 3.79 -20.44
C LYS A 18 2.53 2.91 -20.71
N GLY A 19 1.35 3.43 -20.39
CA GLY A 19 0.09 2.73 -20.60
C GLY A 19 -0.93 3.59 -21.32
N LYS A 20 -2.15 3.06 -21.49
CA LYS A 20 -3.27 3.85 -22.03
C LYS A 20 -3.49 5.12 -21.21
N TYR A 21 -3.42 5.03 -19.88
CA TYR A 21 -3.71 6.11 -18.92
C TYR A 21 -2.51 6.56 -18.08
N VAL A 22 -1.39 5.84 -18.15
CA VAL A 22 -0.17 6.10 -17.37
C VAL A 22 0.86 6.76 -18.27
N GLN A 23 1.39 7.90 -17.81
CA GLN A 23 2.40 8.70 -18.49
C GLN A 23 3.81 8.16 -18.23
N SER A 24 4.11 7.85 -16.98
CA SER A 24 5.41 7.38 -16.54
C SER A 24 5.30 6.57 -15.25
N VAL A 25 6.30 5.71 -15.02
CA VAL A 25 6.52 5.06 -13.73
C VAL A 25 7.92 5.43 -13.26
N THR A 26 8.04 5.79 -11.99
CA THR A 26 9.32 6.08 -11.36
C THR A 26 9.53 5.13 -10.19
N VAL A 27 10.76 4.68 -10.00
CA VAL A 27 11.12 3.82 -8.87
C VAL A 27 12.24 4.51 -8.11
N ALA A 28 11.98 4.85 -6.86
CA ALA A 28 12.93 5.52 -5.98
C ALA A 28 12.89 4.86 -4.60
N ASN A 29 14.04 4.40 -4.11
CA ASN A 29 14.18 3.77 -2.78
C ASN A 29 13.13 2.67 -2.51
N GLY A 30 12.77 1.87 -3.53
CA GLY A 30 11.78 0.80 -3.41
C GLY A 30 10.31 1.27 -3.32
N VAL A 31 10.04 2.55 -3.61
CA VAL A 31 8.69 3.06 -3.86
C VAL A 31 8.50 3.18 -5.36
N VAL A 32 7.37 2.68 -5.86
CA VAL A 32 6.96 2.76 -7.26
C VAL A 32 5.87 3.82 -7.38
N THR A 33 6.14 4.91 -8.09
CA THR A 33 5.18 6.00 -8.28
C THR A 33 4.75 6.05 -9.73
N ALA A 34 3.44 5.96 -9.97
CA ALA A 34 2.84 6.06 -11.30
C ALA A 34 2.25 7.45 -11.49
N GLU A 35 2.52 8.07 -12.63
CA GLU A 35 1.97 9.36 -13.04
C GLU A 35 0.88 9.15 -14.10
N MET A 36 -0.28 9.77 -13.89
CA MET A 36 -1.39 9.72 -14.83
C MET A 36 -1.18 10.69 -15.99
N LYS A 37 -1.62 10.32 -17.19
CA LYS A 37 -1.55 11.20 -18.37
C LYS A 37 -2.31 12.52 -18.19
N SER A 38 -1.91 13.53 -18.96
CA SER A 38 -2.62 14.82 -19.00
C SER A 38 -3.84 14.79 -19.94
N ASP A 39 -3.92 13.78 -20.80
CA ASP A 39 -4.94 13.56 -21.82
C ASP A 39 -5.54 12.14 -21.73
N GLY A 40 -6.76 11.95 -22.25
CA GLY A 40 -7.44 10.65 -22.23
C GLY A 40 -7.82 10.10 -20.85
N VAL A 41 -7.72 10.92 -19.79
CA VAL A 41 -8.12 10.59 -18.41
C VAL A 41 -9.07 11.63 -17.83
N ASN A 42 -9.78 11.28 -16.75
CA ASN A 42 -10.70 12.20 -16.07
C ASN A 42 -9.95 13.45 -15.57
N LYS A 43 -10.58 14.63 -15.66
CA LYS A 43 -10.00 15.93 -15.28
C LYS A 43 -9.45 15.92 -13.86
N GLU A 44 -10.11 15.22 -12.96
CA GLU A 44 -9.75 15.12 -11.55
C GLU A 44 -8.55 14.20 -11.27
N ILE A 45 -7.99 13.50 -12.27
CA ILE A 45 -6.81 12.63 -12.12
C ILE A 45 -5.65 12.96 -13.06
N LYS A 46 -5.78 14.00 -13.89
CA LYS A 46 -4.75 14.41 -14.85
C LYS A 46 -3.46 14.83 -14.16
N GLY A 47 -2.33 14.25 -14.57
CA GLY A 47 -1.01 14.57 -13.99
C GLY A 47 -0.88 14.22 -12.50
N LYS A 48 -1.85 13.51 -11.93
CA LYS A 48 -1.82 13.07 -10.54
C LYS A 48 -1.04 11.76 -10.41
N LYS A 49 -0.65 11.45 -9.18
CA LYS A 49 0.22 10.33 -8.86
C LYS A 49 -0.42 9.40 -7.83
N LEU A 50 -0.04 8.13 -7.88
CA LEU A 50 -0.25 7.12 -6.83
C LEU A 50 1.06 6.38 -6.60
N SER A 51 1.21 5.78 -5.43
CA SER A 51 2.42 5.02 -5.11
C SER A 51 2.13 3.62 -4.58
N LEU A 52 3.04 2.71 -4.88
CA LEU A 52 3.12 1.37 -4.31
C LEU A 52 4.42 1.25 -3.55
N TRP A 53 4.37 0.70 -2.33
CA TRP A 53 5.56 0.52 -1.51
C TRP A 53 5.48 -0.80 -0.73
N GLY A 54 6.62 -1.46 -0.59
CA GLY A 54 6.75 -2.68 0.21
C GLY A 54 7.27 -2.38 1.61
N ARG A 55 6.78 -3.10 2.64
CA ARG A 55 7.43 -3.22 3.96
C ARG A 55 7.71 -4.67 4.27
N ARG A 56 8.81 -4.96 4.94
CA ARG A 56 9.17 -6.33 5.35
C ARG A 56 8.34 -6.79 6.54
N GLU A 57 7.85 -8.02 6.45
CA GLU A 57 7.06 -8.69 7.48
C GLU A 57 7.44 -10.16 7.57
N ASN A 58 8.00 -10.57 8.70
CA ASN A 58 8.30 -11.98 9.05
C ASN A 58 8.92 -12.83 7.91
N GLY A 59 9.90 -12.27 7.18
CA GLY A 59 10.57 -12.94 6.06
C GLY A 59 9.90 -12.78 4.68
N SER A 60 8.78 -12.07 4.61
CA SER A 60 8.08 -11.67 3.37
C SER A 60 8.04 -10.14 3.22
N VAL A 61 7.55 -9.65 2.08
CA VAL A 61 7.30 -8.23 1.84
C VAL A 61 5.81 -8.04 1.58
N LYS A 62 5.16 -7.21 2.40
CA LYS A 62 3.79 -6.77 2.18
C LYS A 62 3.79 -5.48 1.37
N TRP A 63 2.97 -5.45 0.31
CA TRP A 63 2.80 -4.28 -0.54
C TRP A 63 1.59 -3.47 -0.13
N PHE A 64 1.74 -2.16 -0.18
CA PHE A 64 0.72 -1.16 0.06
C PHE A 64 0.53 -0.30 -1.19
N CYS A 65 -0.66 0.26 -1.35
CA CYS A 65 -1.02 1.10 -2.48
C CYS A 65 -1.86 2.28 -2.01
N GLY A 66 -1.51 3.48 -2.43
CA GLY A 66 -2.23 4.66 -1.99
C GLY A 66 -1.76 5.95 -2.64
N GLN A 67 -2.00 7.03 -1.91
CA GLN A 67 -1.51 8.35 -2.31
C GLN A 67 0.03 8.36 -2.42
N PRO A 68 0.60 9.36 -3.10
CA PRO A 68 2.05 9.48 -3.25
C PRO A 68 2.79 9.45 -1.91
N VAL A 69 3.79 8.58 -1.82
CA VAL A 69 4.67 8.45 -0.66
C VAL A 69 6.14 8.50 -1.08
N LYS A 70 7.01 8.79 -0.12
CA LYS A 70 8.46 8.78 -0.27
C LYS A 70 9.10 7.92 0.81
N ARG A 71 10.21 7.30 0.46
CA ARG A 71 11.09 6.59 1.38
C ARG A 71 12.44 7.30 1.40
N ASP A 72 12.86 7.73 2.59
CA ASP A 72 14.21 8.24 2.79
C ASP A 72 15.23 7.11 2.68
N ALA A 73 16.37 7.39 2.05
CA ALA A 73 17.46 6.43 1.91
C ALA A 73 17.99 5.92 3.27
N ASN A 74 17.83 6.71 4.33
CA ASN A 74 18.28 6.40 5.68
C ASN A 74 17.27 5.57 6.51
N ASN A 75 16.03 5.39 6.02
CA ASN A 75 14.97 4.64 6.70
C ASN A 75 14.92 3.15 6.31
N ALA A 76 16.03 2.61 5.80
CA ALA A 76 16.12 1.22 5.32
C ALA A 76 15.89 0.16 6.41
N ASN A 77 16.00 0.52 7.70
CA ASN A 77 15.83 -0.43 8.80
C ASN A 77 14.36 -0.65 9.20
N ASN A 78 13.44 0.26 8.85
CA ASN A 78 12.02 0.15 9.20
C ASN A 78 11.10 0.16 7.96
N ASP A 79 11.67 0.19 6.75
CA ASP A 79 10.96 0.33 5.47
C ASP A 79 9.89 1.45 5.46
N ALA A 80 10.06 2.42 6.37
CA ALA A 80 9.08 3.45 6.65
C ALA A 80 8.94 4.37 5.44
N VAL A 81 7.71 4.80 5.18
CA VAL A 81 7.40 5.77 4.14
C VAL A 81 6.64 6.92 4.76
N THR A 82 6.81 8.09 4.18
CA THR A 82 6.06 9.30 4.55
C THR A 82 5.31 9.79 3.32
N ASP A 83 4.25 10.56 3.53
CA ASP A 83 3.58 11.25 2.44
C ASP A 83 4.56 12.02 1.57
N ASP A 84 4.42 11.90 0.25
CA ASP A 84 5.13 12.76 -0.67
C ASP A 84 4.44 14.13 -0.70
N THR A 85 5.01 15.08 0.03
CA THR A 85 4.55 16.47 0.11
C THR A 85 5.18 17.35 -0.96
N THR A 86 5.99 16.80 -1.87
CA THR A 86 6.80 17.60 -2.83
C THR A 86 5.99 18.11 -4.03
N GLY A 87 4.68 18.23 -3.87
CA GLY A 87 3.78 18.83 -4.84
C GLY A 87 2.73 19.64 -4.09
N ASN A 88 2.34 20.78 -4.65
CA ASN A 88 1.08 21.42 -4.26
C ASN A 88 0.01 20.32 -4.27
N GLY A 89 -0.87 20.25 -3.26
CA GLY A 89 -1.79 19.11 -3.02
C GLY A 89 -2.61 18.59 -4.22
N ASN A 90 -2.55 19.26 -5.36
CA ASN A 90 -3.01 18.83 -6.66
C ASN A 90 -2.26 17.62 -7.28
N GLU A 91 -1.14 17.15 -6.74
CA GLU A 91 -0.44 15.98 -7.30
C GLU A 91 -0.97 14.63 -6.79
N LYS A 92 -1.75 14.62 -5.72
CA LYS A 92 -2.32 13.38 -5.14
C LYS A 92 -3.67 13.06 -5.76
N ILE A 93 -3.87 11.81 -6.17
CA ILE A 93 -5.21 11.33 -6.54
C ILE A 93 -6.12 11.36 -5.31
N GLU A 94 -7.30 11.96 -5.45
CA GLU A 94 -8.32 11.95 -4.39
C GLU A 94 -8.77 10.52 -4.11
N THR A 95 -8.98 10.17 -2.84
CA THR A 95 -9.30 8.80 -2.42
C THR A 95 -10.57 8.25 -3.08
N LYS A 96 -11.52 9.13 -3.46
CA LYS A 96 -12.72 8.74 -4.23
C LYS A 96 -12.42 8.15 -5.61
N HIS A 97 -11.28 8.47 -6.20
CA HIS A 97 -10.82 7.92 -7.49
C HIS A 97 -9.89 6.73 -7.33
N LEU A 98 -9.45 6.43 -6.11
CA LEU A 98 -8.67 5.24 -5.83
C LEU A 98 -9.61 4.05 -5.61
N PRO A 99 -9.29 2.87 -6.17
CA PRO A 99 -10.00 1.65 -5.83
C PRO A 99 -9.85 1.36 -4.33
N SER A 100 -10.80 0.62 -3.75
CA SER A 100 -10.80 0.31 -2.31
C SER A 100 -9.50 -0.37 -1.82
N THR A 101 -8.84 -1.10 -2.70
CA THR A 101 -7.57 -1.80 -2.43
C THR A 101 -6.33 -0.92 -2.56
N CYS A 102 -6.47 0.36 -2.89
CA CYS A 102 -5.36 1.30 -3.04
C CYS A 102 -5.63 2.60 -2.28
N ARG A 103 -5.97 2.48 -1.00
CA ARG A 103 -6.25 3.61 -0.10
C ARG A 103 -5.44 3.53 1.19
N ASP A 104 -4.29 2.88 1.14
CA ASP A 104 -3.42 2.74 2.29
C ASP A 104 -2.81 4.10 2.67
N GLU A 105 -2.79 4.39 3.97
CA GLU A 105 -2.07 5.54 4.52
C GLU A 105 -0.57 5.27 4.52
N SER A 106 0.26 6.30 4.41
CA SER A 106 1.73 6.15 4.55
C SER A 106 2.14 5.59 5.92
N SER A 107 1.34 5.87 6.96
CA SER A 107 1.46 5.32 8.31
C SER A 107 0.85 3.94 8.49
N ALA A 108 0.28 3.31 7.45
CA ALA A 108 -0.30 1.98 7.57
C ALA A 108 0.76 0.98 8.07
N VAL A 109 0.63 0.59 9.33
CA VAL A 109 1.45 -0.43 10.00
C VAL A 109 0.55 -1.62 10.23
N CYS A 110 1.11 -2.82 10.07
CA CYS A 110 0.48 -4.02 10.58
C CYS A 110 0.53 -4.01 12.10
N ILE A 111 -0.59 -3.64 12.71
CA ILE A 111 -0.93 -4.18 14.01
C ILE A 111 -1.26 -5.67 13.81
N GLU A 112 -0.24 -6.54 13.86
CA GLU A 112 -0.45 -8.01 14.01
C GLU A 112 -1.05 -8.38 15.38
N THR A 113 -1.42 -7.39 16.19
CA THR A 113 -2.23 -7.57 17.37
C THR A 113 -3.18 -6.38 17.40
N PRO A 114 -4.51 -6.55 17.51
CA PRO A 114 -5.36 -5.41 17.82
C PRO A 114 -4.75 -4.75 19.08
N PRO A 115 -4.40 -3.46 19.05
CA PRO A 115 -4.07 -2.80 20.29
C PRO A 115 -5.32 -2.97 21.15
N THR A 116 -5.18 -3.62 22.30
CA THR A 116 -6.20 -3.68 23.35
C THR A 116 -6.50 -2.29 23.95
N ALA A 117 -6.31 -1.23 23.17
CA ALA A 117 -6.27 0.16 23.59
C ALA A 117 -7.08 1.07 22.65
N PHE A 118 -8.22 0.60 22.12
CA PHE A 118 -9.27 1.49 21.60
C PHE A 118 -10.68 0.99 21.96
N TYR A 119 -10.87 0.54 23.20
CA TYR A 119 -12.17 0.53 23.87
C TYR A 119 -12.16 1.57 25.01
N LYS A 120 -11.99 2.84 24.64
CA LYS A 120 -12.35 3.97 25.49
C LYS A 120 -13.07 4.97 24.61
N ASN A 121 -14.38 4.78 24.45
CA ASN A 121 -15.41 5.83 24.45
C ASN A 121 -16.68 5.36 23.72
N THR A 122 -17.48 4.53 24.41
CA THR A 122 -18.94 4.63 24.39
C THR A 122 -19.45 4.02 25.69
N GLN A 123 -19.27 4.75 26.79
CA GLN A 123 -20.07 4.52 27.99
C GLN A 123 -21.45 5.16 27.76
N THR A 124 -22.18 4.65 26.76
CA THR A 124 -23.59 4.96 26.56
C THR A 124 -24.41 3.90 27.28
N VAL A 125 -24.66 4.20 28.55
CA VAL A 125 -25.94 4.04 29.24
C VAL A 125 -26.91 3.04 28.58
N ILE A 126 -26.97 1.81 29.09
CA ILE A 126 -28.20 1.01 29.11
C ILE A 126 -28.31 0.39 30.51
N PRO A 127 -29.39 0.67 31.27
CA PRO A 127 -29.57 0.18 32.62
C PRO A 127 -29.84 -1.34 32.62
N THR A 128 -29.35 -2.00 33.68
CA THR A 128 -29.75 -3.31 34.23
C THR A 128 -30.96 -4.00 33.57
N LYS A 129 -30.78 -5.25 33.08
CA LYS A 129 -31.51 -6.48 33.50
C LYS A 129 -31.22 -7.66 32.54
N ALA A 130 -30.95 -8.83 33.15
CA ALA A 130 -31.01 -10.19 32.60
C ALA A 130 -29.94 -10.66 31.57
N GLY A 131 -28.90 -11.29 32.12
CA GLY A 131 -28.35 -12.60 31.72
C GLY A 131 -28.00 -12.91 30.26
N ILE A 132 -26.69 -12.91 29.94
CA ILE A 132 -26.07 -13.85 28.99
C ILE A 132 -24.65 -14.16 29.50
N GLN A 133 -24.35 -15.45 29.72
CA GLN A 133 -23.07 -15.91 30.25
C GLN A 133 -21.94 -15.84 29.21
N ASN A 134 -20.72 -15.63 29.71
CA ASN A 134 -19.42 -15.64 29.01
C ASN A 134 -19.33 -16.72 27.92
N ALA A 135 -19.43 -16.32 26.64
CA ALA A 135 -18.96 -17.14 25.53
C ALA A 135 -17.46 -16.89 25.35
N LYS A 136 -16.65 -17.74 25.99
CA LYS A 136 -15.21 -17.83 25.76
C LYS A 136 -15.00 -18.33 24.33
N SER A 137 -14.70 -17.43 23.39
CA SER A 137 -14.30 -17.79 22.03
C SER A 137 -13.08 -18.70 22.09
N LYS A 138 -13.28 -19.99 21.79
CA LYS A 138 -12.22 -20.98 21.68
C LYS A 138 -11.70 -20.93 20.24
N GLU A 139 -10.57 -20.27 20.06
CA GLU A 139 -9.85 -20.21 18.79
C GLU A 139 -9.34 -21.61 18.46
N THR A 140 -9.79 -22.17 17.35
CA THR A 140 -9.31 -23.47 16.85
C THR A 140 -8.07 -23.22 16.02
N VAL A 141 -6.89 -23.43 16.61
CA VAL A 141 -5.61 -23.44 15.91
C VAL A 141 -5.57 -24.69 15.03
N LEU A 142 -5.59 -24.54 13.70
CA LEU A 142 -5.23 -25.61 12.78
C LEU A 142 -3.70 -25.75 12.76
N PRO A 143 -3.14 -26.97 12.93
CA PRO A 143 -1.69 -27.16 12.94
C PRO A 143 -1.09 -27.16 11.52
N ASP A 144 -0.03 -26.35 11.33
CA ASP A 144 0.85 -26.29 10.16
C ASP A 144 1.72 -27.55 10.01
N LYS A 145 1.15 -28.66 9.52
CA LYS A 145 1.95 -29.80 9.04
C LYS A 145 1.42 -30.31 7.70
N PHE A 146 2.07 -29.90 6.62
CA PHE A 146 2.04 -30.62 5.36
C PHE A 146 3.12 -31.73 5.42
N PRO A 147 2.78 -33.02 5.24
CA PRO A 147 3.77 -34.06 5.06
C PRO A 147 4.45 -33.91 3.68
N HIS A 148 5.75 -34.26 3.64
CA HIS A 148 6.62 -34.25 2.46
C HIS A 148 6.10 -35.11 1.31
#